data_AF-F6IGN9-F1
#
_entry.id   AF-F6IGN9-F1
#
_cell.length_a   1.000
_cell.length_b   1.000
_cell.length_c   1.000
_cell.angle_alpha   90.00
_cell.angle_beta   90.00
_cell.angle_gamma   90.00
#
_symmetry.space_group_name_H-M   'P 1'
#
loop_
_entity.id
_entity.type
_entity.pdbx_description
1 polymer ?
#
loop_
_entity_poly.entity_id
_entity_poly.type
_entity_poly.pdbx_seq_one_letter_code
_entity_poly.pdbx_strand_id
1 'polypeptide(L)'
;MAAEPQVDCSNAMTQTHMNICAYKDLQAADRSLNAAWKQAAAKARSEGAQQFARLLDAQRKWLAFRDAQCLAENGPREQSGTIWPLVQNTCMQRLTEARTDQLREYVETEN
;
A
#
# COMPACT_ATOMS: atom_id res chain seq x y z
N MET A 1 21.18 -14.31 12.07
CA MET A 1 20.09 -13.37 11.72
C MET A 1 19.58 -12.82 13.03
N ALA A 2 19.75 -11.52 13.29
CA ALA A 2 19.23 -10.93 14.52
C ALA A 2 17.69 -10.94 14.45
N ALA A 3 17.03 -11.46 15.48
CA ALA A 3 15.60 -11.32 15.63
C ALA A 3 15.25 -9.82 15.64
N GLU A 4 14.29 -9.39 14.83
CA GLU A 4 13.77 -8.04 14.92
C GLU A 4 13.28 -7.82 16.35
N PRO A 5 13.72 -6.76 17.06
CA PRO A 5 13.20 -6.48 18.39
C PRO A 5 11.67 -6.38 18.29
N GLN A 6 10.96 -7.07 19.18
CA GLN A 6 9.50 -6.96 19.28
C GLN A 6 9.16 -5.53 19.72
N VAL A 7 8.98 -4.64 18.74
CA VAL A 7 8.49 -3.28 18.97
C VAL A 7 7.00 -3.36 19.29
N ASP A 8 6.63 -2.88 20.47
CA ASP A 8 5.25 -2.61 20.83
C ASP A 8 4.77 -1.35 20.10
N CYS A 9 4.01 -1.56 19.02
CA CYS A 9 3.49 -0.48 18.20
C CYS A 9 2.35 0.29 18.86
N SER A 10 1.75 -0.24 19.93
CA SER A 10 0.75 0.50 20.71
C SER A 10 1.37 1.58 21.61
N ASN A 11 2.69 1.49 21.86
CA ASN A 11 3.42 2.40 22.75
C ASN A 11 4.79 2.80 22.17
N ALA A 12 4.85 3.04 20.86
CA ALA A 12 6.09 3.40 20.17
C ALA A 12 6.51 4.85 20.49
N MET A 13 7.45 5.03 21.41
CA MET A 13 7.91 6.37 21.85
C MET A 13 9.15 6.91 21.14
N THR A 14 9.95 6.05 20.49
CA THR A 14 11.16 6.47 19.77
C THR A 14 10.89 6.57 18.27
N GLN A 15 11.61 7.46 17.57
CA GLN A 15 11.47 7.57 16.11
C GLN A 15 11.79 6.25 15.39
N THR A 16 12.76 5.49 15.91
CA THR A 16 13.08 4.16 15.39
C THR A 16 11.89 3.21 15.52
N HIS A 17 11.23 3.17 16.68
CA HIS A 17 10.04 2.34 16.89
C HIS A 17 8.88 2.80 15.99
N MET A 18 8.62 4.10 15.90
CA MET A 18 7.58 4.65 15.02
C MET A 18 7.82 4.28 13.55
N ASN A 19 9.07 4.39 13.07
CA ASN A 19 9.43 4.00 11.70
C ASN A 19 9.20 2.50 11.44
N ILE A 20 9.56 1.64 12.40
CA ILE A 20 9.33 0.18 12.31
C ILE A 20 7.84 -0.12 12.26
N CYS A 21 7.04 0.51 13.11
CA CYS A 21 5.60 0.30 13.16
C CYS A 21 4.90 0.75 11.88
N ALA A 22 5.21 1.94 11.37
CA ALA A 22 4.66 2.41 10.10
C ALA A 22 5.01 1.48 8.92
N TYR A 23 6.20 0.86 8.94
CA TYR A 23 6.54 -0.15 7.93
C TYR A 23 5.73 -1.45 8.10
N LYS A 24 5.48 -1.90 9.33
CA LYS A 24 4.62 -3.07 9.59
C LYS A 24 3.18 -2.82 9.16
N ASP A 25 2.66 -1.62 9.39
CA ASP A 25 1.32 -1.22 9.00
C ASP A 25 1.18 -1.15 7.48
N LEU A 26 2.15 -0.55 6.78
CA LEU A 26 2.21 -0.59 5.31
C LEU A 26 2.24 -2.03 4.79
N GLN A 27 3.04 -2.93 5.39
CA GLN A 27 3.06 -4.33 4.98
C GLN A 27 1.70 -5.03 5.20
N ALA A 28 0.95 -4.66 6.25
CA ALA A 28 -0.39 -5.18 6.49
C ALA A 28 -1.40 -4.69 5.44
N ALA A 29 -1.33 -3.40 5.09
CA ALA A 29 -2.12 -2.83 4.00
C ALA A 29 -1.79 -3.51 2.65
N ASP A 30 -0.50 -3.71 2.35
CA ASP A 30 -0.06 -4.39 1.12
C ASP A 30 -0.57 -5.84 1.05
N ARG A 31 -0.59 -6.58 2.17
CA ARG A 31 -1.20 -7.93 2.21
C ARG A 31 -2.69 -7.88 1.87
N SER A 32 -3.40 -6.89 2.40
CA SER A 32 -4.84 -6.70 2.13
C SER A 32 -5.09 -6.34 0.67
N LEU A 33 -4.29 -5.42 0.10
CA LEU A 33 -4.33 -5.06 -1.31
C LEU A 33 -4.11 -6.28 -2.21
N ASN A 34 -3.10 -7.10 -1.91
CA ASN A 34 -2.80 -8.30 -2.69
C ASN A 34 -3.93 -9.34 -2.62
N ALA A 35 -4.61 -9.46 -1.48
CA ALA A 35 -5.78 -10.32 -1.35
C ALA A 35 -6.95 -9.82 -2.20
N ALA A 36 -7.26 -8.52 -2.15
CA ALA A 36 -8.30 -7.90 -2.98
C ALA A 36 -7.97 -7.99 -4.48
N TRP A 37 -6.71 -7.74 -4.85
CA TRP A 37 -6.23 -7.87 -6.22
C TRP A 37 -6.48 -9.26 -6.81
N LYS A 38 -6.22 -10.33 -6.05
CA LYS A 38 -6.47 -11.70 -6.52
C LYS A 38 -7.93 -11.92 -6.90
N GLN A 39 -8.86 -11.38 -6.11
CA GLN A 39 -10.30 -11.49 -6.36
C GLN A 39 -10.72 -10.65 -7.57
N ALA A 40 -10.32 -9.38 -7.62
CA ALA A 40 -10.60 -8.48 -8.74
C ALA A 40 -10.03 -9.02 -10.06
N ALA A 41 -8.80 -9.55 -10.03
CA ALA A 41 -8.16 -10.16 -11.18
C ALA A 41 -8.84 -11.48 -11.61
N ALA A 42 -9.47 -12.23 -10.70
CA ALA A 42 -10.24 -13.41 -11.06
C ALA A 42 -11.54 -13.01 -11.78
N LYS A 43 -12.30 -12.05 -11.23
CA LYS A 43 -13.50 -11.49 -11.89
C LYS A 43 -13.19 -10.91 -13.28
N ALA A 44 -12.16 -10.07 -13.38
CA ALA A 44 -11.77 -9.48 -14.66
C ALA A 44 -11.35 -10.54 -15.70
N ARG A 45 -10.76 -11.68 -15.26
CA ARG A 45 -10.47 -12.80 -16.16
C ARG A 45 -11.73 -13.52 -16.63
N SER A 46 -12.73 -13.70 -15.77
CA SER A 46 -14.02 -14.27 -16.19
C SER A 46 -14.77 -13.37 -17.17
N GLU A 47 -14.54 -12.06 -17.13
CA GLU A 47 -15.08 -11.07 -18.07
C GLU A 47 -14.29 -10.98 -19.39
N GLY A 48 -13.10 -11.59 -19.44
CA GLY A 48 -12.28 -11.75 -20.65
C GLY A 48 -10.87 -11.17 -20.55
N ALA A 49 -9.97 -11.67 -21.41
CA ALA A 49 -8.54 -11.32 -21.38
C ALA A 49 -8.27 -9.82 -21.52
N GLN A 50 -9.04 -9.11 -22.35
CA GLN A 50 -8.90 -7.67 -22.53
C GLN A 50 -9.33 -6.88 -21.29
N GLN A 51 -10.33 -7.36 -20.54
CA GLN A 51 -10.77 -6.71 -19.30
C GLN A 51 -9.71 -6.88 -18.21
N PHE A 52 -9.16 -8.09 -18.05
CA PHE A 52 -8.02 -8.32 -17.17
C PHE A 52 -6.81 -7.45 -17.55
N ALA A 53 -6.49 -7.32 -18.84
CA ALA A 53 -5.37 -6.49 -19.29
C ALA A 53 -5.55 -5.01 -18.91
N ARG A 54 -6.75 -4.45 -19.07
CA ARG A 54 -7.08 -3.08 -18.64
C ARG A 54 -6.96 -2.90 -17.12
N LEU A 55 -7.50 -3.84 -16.34
CA LEU A 55 -7.42 -3.77 -14.88
C LEU A 55 -5.97 -3.88 -14.38
N LEU A 56 -5.16 -4.75 -14.98
CA LEU A 56 -3.74 -4.90 -14.67
C LEU A 56 -2.94 -3.63 -15.00
N ASP A 57 -3.21 -3.02 -16.15
CA ASP A 57 -2.60 -1.76 -16.52
C ASP A 57 -2.97 -0.63 -15.54
N ALA A 58 -4.25 -0.52 -15.17
CA ALA A 58 -4.71 0.43 -14.16
C ALA A 58 -4.01 0.22 -12.81
N GLN A 59 -3.84 -1.04 -12.37
CA GLN A 59 -3.15 -1.36 -11.11
C GLN A 59 -1.67 -0.95 -11.13
N ARG A 60 -0.97 -1.17 -12.25
CA ARG A 60 0.44 -0.77 -12.42
C ARG A 60 0.60 0.75 -12.41
N LYS A 61 -0.29 1.45 -13.11
CA LYS A 61 -0.31 2.92 -13.10
C LYS A 61 -0.62 3.46 -11.71
N TRP A 62 -1.52 2.82 -10.97
CA TRP A 62 -1.81 3.17 -9.59
C TRP A 62 -0.59 3.02 -8.67
N LEU A 63 0.22 1.96 -8.83
CA LEU A 63 1.47 1.81 -8.06
C LEU A 63 2.43 2.98 -8.31
N ALA A 64 2.63 3.35 -9.59
CA ALA A 64 3.45 4.51 -9.95
C ALA A 64 2.89 5.81 -9.38
N PHE A 65 1.56 5.99 -9.42
CA PHE A 65 0.89 7.13 -8.80
C PHE A 65 1.12 7.16 -7.29
N ARG A 66 0.94 6.05 -6.57
CA ARG A 66 1.13 5.97 -5.12
C ARG A 66 2.51 6.46 -4.72
N ASP A 67 3.53 5.94 -5.39
CA ASP A 67 4.92 6.24 -5.06
C ASP A 67 5.24 7.71 -5.39
N ALA A 68 4.78 8.22 -6.54
CA ALA A 68 4.96 9.61 -6.94
C ALA A 68 4.18 10.60 -6.04
N GLN A 69 2.96 10.25 -5.66
CA GLN A 69 2.11 11.05 -4.78
C GLN A 69 2.75 11.18 -3.40
N CYS A 70 3.20 10.08 -2.80
CA CYS A 70 3.84 10.14 -1.49
C CYS A 70 5.18 10.88 -1.53
N LEU A 71 5.94 10.77 -2.61
CA LEU A 71 7.14 11.59 -2.81
C LEU A 71 6.80 13.08 -2.94
N ALA A 72 5.72 13.43 -3.64
CA ALA A 72 5.27 14.81 -3.77
C ALA A 72 4.76 15.39 -2.43
N GLU A 73 4.09 14.58 -1.61
CA GLU A 73 3.61 14.96 -0.27
C GLU A 73 4.76 15.17 0.72
N ASN A 74 5.75 14.27 0.73
CA ASN A 74 6.77 14.22 1.80
C ASN A 74 8.14 14.77 1.41
N GLY A 75 8.39 14.99 0.11
CA GLY A 75 9.70 15.33 -0.41
C GLY A 75 10.69 14.16 -0.38
N PRO A 76 11.89 14.33 -0.95
CA PRO A 76 12.88 13.27 -1.03
C PRO A 76 13.59 13.05 0.32
N ARG A 77 14.05 11.82 0.55
CA ARG A 77 14.60 11.36 1.83
C ARG A 77 15.83 12.16 2.26
N GLU A 78 16.69 12.50 1.32
CA GLU A 78 17.94 13.23 1.54
C GLU A 78 17.74 14.69 1.99
N GLN A 79 16.54 15.24 1.76
CA GLN A 79 16.16 16.58 2.23
C GLN A 79 15.37 16.52 3.55
N SER A 80 15.28 15.33 4.15
CA SER A 80 14.39 15.04 5.27
C SER A 80 15.13 14.44 6.47
N GLY A 81 14.53 14.55 7.65
CA GLY A 81 15.08 13.99 8.89
C GLY A 81 14.73 12.51 9.11
N THR A 82 15.01 12.04 10.32
CA THR A 82 14.71 10.65 10.78
C THR A 82 13.23 10.29 10.75
N ILE A 83 12.34 11.29 10.61
CA ILE A 83 10.89 11.13 10.49
C ILE A 83 10.46 10.65 9.08
N TRP A 84 11.32 10.77 8.06
CA TRP A 84 10.93 10.50 6.68
C TRP A 84 10.31 9.11 6.45
N PRO A 85 10.84 8.00 7.01
CA PRO A 85 10.23 6.68 6.82
C PRO A 85 8.81 6.60 7.40
N LEU A 86 8.56 7.25 8.53
CA LEU A 86 7.23 7.30 9.15
C LEU A 86 6.21 7.95 8.21
N VAL A 87 6.49 9.16 7.73
CA VAL A 87 5.55 9.90 6.88
C VAL A 87 5.37 9.27 5.51
N GLN A 88 6.44 8.72 4.92
CA GLN A 88 6.38 8.01 3.65
C GLN A 88 5.54 6.73 3.76
N ASN A 89 5.81 5.89 4.76
CA ASN A 89 5.07 4.63 4.94
C ASN A 89 3.60 4.89 5.27
N THR A 90 3.31 5.91 6.07
CA THR A 90 1.93 6.30 6.41
C THR A 90 1.14 6.76 5.18
N CYS A 91 1.75 7.56 4.30
CA CYS A 91 1.12 7.94 3.04
C CYS A 91 0.85 6.70 2.15
N MET A 92 1.86 5.84 1.99
CA MET A 92 1.73 4.64 1.18
C MET A 92 0.65 3.70 1.73
N GLN A 93 0.54 3.58 3.05
CA GLN A 93 -0.48 2.78 3.72
C GLN A 93 -1.88 3.32 3.38
N ARG A 94 -2.13 4.61 3.64
CA ARG A 94 -3.43 5.26 3.36
C ARG A 94 -3.89 5.05 1.92
N LEU A 95 -3.00 5.26 0.95
CA LEU A 95 -3.34 5.07 -0.46
C LEU A 95 -3.59 3.59 -0.79
N THR A 96 -2.84 2.68 -0.16
CA THR A 96 -2.99 1.23 -0.34
C THR A 96 -4.30 0.71 0.23
N GLU A 97 -4.74 1.22 1.38
CA GLU A 97 -6.05 0.94 1.97
C GLU A 97 -7.17 1.43 1.05
N ALA A 98 -7.11 2.69 0.59
CA ALA A 98 -8.10 3.23 -0.34
C ALA A 98 -8.19 2.43 -1.65
N ARG A 99 -7.05 1.96 -2.19
CA ARG A 99 -7.05 1.10 -3.38
C ARG A 99 -7.62 -0.28 -3.11
N THR A 100 -7.40 -0.81 -1.92
CA THR A 100 -7.99 -2.09 -1.50
C THR A 100 -9.51 -2.01 -1.57
N ASP A 101 -10.10 -0.91 -1.11
CA ASP A 101 -11.55 -0.70 -1.16
C ASP A 101 -12.06 -0.53 -2.59
N GLN A 102 -11.37 0.24 -3.45
CA GLN A 102 -11.69 0.31 -4.88
C GLN A 102 -11.69 -1.06 -5.58
N LEU A 103 -10.77 -1.95 -5.20
CA LEU A 103 -10.72 -3.30 -5.75
C LEU A 103 -11.85 -4.20 -5.22
N ARG A 104 -12.30 -3.99 -3.98
CA ARG A 104 -13.46 -4.69 -3.41
C ARG A 104 -14.75 -4.23 -4.08
N GLU A 105 -14.93 -2.92 -4.26
CA GLU A 105 -16.05 -2.34 -5.01
C GLU A 105 -16.11 -2.87 -6.45
N TYR A 106 -14.96 -2.99 -7.12
CA TYR A 106 -14.88 -3.61 -8.46
C TYR A 106 -15.38 -5.07 -8.45
N VAL A 107 -15.09 -5.83 -7.39
CA VAL A 107 -15.55 -7.21 -7.24
C VAL A 107 -17.08 -7.28 -7.03
N GLU A 108 -17.62 -6.35 -6.24
CA GLU A 108 -19.04 -6.29 -5.88
C GLU A 108 -19.94 -5.74 -7.00
N THR A 109 -19.37 -5.07 -8.00
CA THR A 109 -20.15 -4.52 -9.11
C THR A 109 -20.73 -5.65 -9.98
N GLU A 110 -22.06 -5.77 -9.99
CA GLU A 110 -22.81 -6.67 -10.87
C GLU A 110 -22.78 -6.14 -12.32
N ASN A 111 -22.64 -7.05 -13.28
CA ASN A 111 -22.73 -6.74 -14.72
C ASN A 111 -24.17 -6.79 -15.19
#